data_AF-K1SV18-F1
#
_entry.id   AF-K1SV18-F1
#
_cell.length_a   1.000
_cell.length_b   1.000
_cell.length_c   1.000
_cell.angle_alpha   90.00
_cell.angle_beta   90.00
_cell.angle_gamma   90.00
#
_symmetry.space_group_name_H-M   'P 1'
#
loop_
_entity.id
_entity.type
_entity.pdbx_description
1 polymer ?
#
loop_
_entity_poly.entity_id
_entity_poly.type
_entity_poly.pdbx_seq_one_letter_code
_entity_poly.pdbx_strand_id
1 'polypeptide(L)'
;MIKAMILAAAALTMSTAADAQTMIQKNDIKVENHLMTPEALWAMGRIGGAEASPNGKQVVYQVGYYSVKENKGHQMLFIMDANGKNQKA
;
A
#
# COMPACT_ATOMS: atom_id res chain seq x y z
N MET A 1 2.82 -45.07 -23.82
CA MET A 1 2.84 -44.22 -22.60
C MET A 1 3.77 -42.99 -22.69
N ILE A 2 4.11 -42.50 -23.89
CA ILE A 2 5.01 -41.33 -24.06
C ILE A 2 4.25 -40.05 -24.48
N LYS A 3 3.03 -40.18 -25.03
CA LYS A 3 2.20 -39.03 -25.46
C LYS A 3 1.49 -38.28 -24.34
N ALA A 4 1.37 -38.86 -23.15
CA ALA A 4 0.73 -38.22 -22.00
C ALA A 4 1.69 -37.31 -21.20
N MET A 5 3.01 -37.46 -21.37
CA MET A 5 4.00 -36.66 -20.61
C MET A 5 4.32 -35.30 -21.24
N ILE A 6 4.01 -35.08 -22.52
CA ILE A 6 4.29 -33.80 -23.19
C ILE A 6 3.27 -32.71 -22.82
N LEU A 7 2.05 -33.09 -22.44
CA LEU A 7 0.98 -32.12 -22.12
C LEU A 7 1.15 -31.47 -20.72
N ALA A 8 2.00 -32.04 -19.86
CA ALA A 8 2.26 -31.50 -18.52
C ALA A 8 3.34 -30.39 -18.50
N ALA A 9 4.14 -30.25 -19.57
CA ALA A 9 5.21 -29.26 -19.62
C ALA A 9 4.74 -27.87 -20.10
N ALA A 10 3.57 -27.76 -20.74
CA ALA A 10 3.04 -26.49 -21.23
C ALA A 10 2.29 -25.67 -20.16
N ALA A 11 2.01 -26.26 -18.99
CA ALA A 11 1.31 -25.57 -17.91
C ALA A 11 2.23 -24.69 -17.02
N LEU A 12 3.55 -24.81 -17.18
CA LEU A 12 4.54 -24.06 -16.37
C LEU A 12 4.96 -22.71 -16.99
N THR A 13 4.54 -22.41 -18.22
CA THR A 13 4.91 -21.16 -18.92
C THR A 13 3.81 -20.11 -18.94
N MET A 14 2.73 -20.28 -18.16
CA MET A 14 1.85 -19.15 -17.84
C MET A 14 2.53 -18.28 -16.78
N SER A 15 3.62 -17.63 -17.18
CA SER A 15 4.04 -16.38 -16.58
C SER A 15 2.87 -15.41 -16.73
N THR A 16 2.02 -15.36 -15.70
CA THR A 16 1.18 -14.19 -15.47
C THR A 16 2.17 -13.04 -15.32
N ALA A 17 2.29 -12.22 -16.37
CA ALA A 17 2.89 -10.91 -16.21
C ALA A 17 1.99 -10.20 -15.18
N ALA A 18 2.40 -10.25 -13.91
CA ALA A 18 1.80 -9.42 -12.90
C ALA A 18 2.13 -8.00 -13.35
N ASP A 19 1.14 -7.30 -13.88
CA ASP A 19 1.24 -5.86 -14.13
C ASP A 19 1.79 -5.25 -12.84
N ALA A 20 2.96 -4.61 -12.95
CA ALA A 20 3.57 -3.94 -11.81
C ALA A 20 2.54 -2.93 -11.28
N GLN A 21 1.92 -3.24 -10.14
CA GLN A 21 0.97 -2.32 -9.52
C GLN A 21 1.73 -1.03 -9.21
N THR A 22 1.19 0.08 -9.71
CA THR A 22 1.71 1.40 -9.36
C THR A 22 1.60 1.55 -7.85
N MET A 23 2.73 1.78 -7.18
CA MET A 23 2.75 1.94 -5.73
C MET A 23 2.09 3.27 -5.39
N ILE A 24 0.84 3.22 -4.95
CA ILE A 24 0.13 4.39 -4.45
C ILE A 24 0.78 4.78 -3.13
N GLN A 25 1.52 5.89 -3.14
CA GLN A 25 2.18 6.46 -1.97
C GLN A 25 1.42 7.69 -1.47
N LYS A 26 1.99 8.42 -0.51
CA LYS A 26 1.42 9.66 0.01
C LYS A 26 1.17 10.64 -1.15
N ASN A 27 -0.08 11.08 -1.28
CA ASN A 27 -0.44 12.11 -2.24
C ASN A 27 0.05 13.49 -1.78
N ASP A 28 0.58 14.29 -2.70
CA ASP A 28 0.86 15.70 -2.48
C ASP A 28 -0.45 16.50 -2.58
N ILE A 29 -1.00 16.88 -1.42
CA ILE A 29 -2.25 17.65 -1.34
C ILE A 29 -1.91 19.13 -1.20
N LYS A 30 -2.33 19.93 -2.18
CA LYS A 30 -2.33 21.39 -2.06
C LYS A 30 -3.75 21.85 -1.75
N VAL A 31 -3.98 22.26 -0.50
CA VAL A 31 -5.24 22.91 -0.12
C VAL A 31 -5.13 24.37 -0.52
N GLU A 32 -5.61 24.71 -1.71
CA GLU A 32 -5.69 26.10 -2.15
C GLU A 32 -6.88 26.80 -1.46
N ASN A 33 -6.69 28.06 -1.08
CA ASN A 33 -7.72 28.93 -0.51
C ASN A 33 -8.33 28.47 0.84
N HIS A 34 -7.66 27.60 1.60
CA HIS A 34 -8.16 27.03 2.87
C HIS A 34 -9.52 26.29 2.75
N LEU A 35 -9.92 25.92 1.53
CA LEU A 35 -11.14 25.18 1.28
C LEU A 35 -10.79 23.69 1.16
N MET A 36 -11.38 22.87 2.02
CA MET A 36 -11.21 21.43 1.97
C MET A 36 -12.09 20.87 0.85
N THR A 37 -11.51 20.71 -0.34
CA THR A 37 -12.23 20.11 -1.48
C THR A 37 -12.41 18.61 -1.29
N PRO A 38 -13.40 17.98 -1.93
CA PRO A 38 -13.60 16.53 -1.89
C PRO A 38 -12.35 15.75 -2.32
N GLU A 39 -11.59 16.26 -3.28
CA GLU A 39 -10.36 15.67 -3.78
C GLU A 39 -9.24 15.75 -2.74
N ALA A 40 -9.12 16.89 -2.06
CA ALA A 40 -8.18 17.04 -0.96
C ALA A 40 -8.51 16.07 0.17
N LEU A 41 -9.79 15.93 0.54
CA LEU A 41 -10.23 14.99 1.58
C LEU A 41 -9.96 13.52 1.20
N TRP A 42 -10.20 13.16 -0.07
CA TRP A 42 -9.94 11.81 -0.57
C TRP A 42 -8.45 11.47 -0.64
N ALA A 43 -7.60 12.45 -0.93
CA ALA A 43 -6.16 12.25 -1.03
C ALA A 43 -5.48 12.05 0.34
N MET A 44 -6.17 12.35 1.46
CA MET A 44 -5.62 12.19 2.81
C MET A 44 -5.38 10.73 3.17
N GLY A 45 -4.23 10.48 3.80
CA GLY A 45 -3.91 9.17 4.35
C GLY A 45 -4.82 8.82 5.53
N ARG A 46 -5.42 7.64 5.52
CA ARG A 46 -6.27 7.14 6.59
C ARG A 46 -5.44 6.26 7.52
N ILE A 47 -5.21 6.69 8.74
CA ILE A 47 -4.48 5.91 9.75
C ILE A 47 -5.43 4.87 10.34
N GLY A 48 -5.00 3.61 10.40
CA GLY A 48 -5.74 2.51 11.00
C GLY A 48 -4.80 1.50 11.65
N GLY A 49 -5.34 0.66 12.55
CA GLY A 49 -4.64 -0.46 13.20
C GLY A 49 -3.26 -0.11 13.75
N ALA A 50 -3.16 0.24 15.03
CA ALA A 50 -1.89 0.51 15.69
C ALA A 50 -1.59 -0.57 16.74
N GLU A 51 -0.35 -1.07 16.75
CA GLU A 51 0.14 -2.02 17.74
C GLU A 51 1.52 -1.58 18.24
N ALA A 52 1.72 -1.63 19.55
CA ALA A 52 3.02 -1.34 20.16
C ALA A 52 3.89 -2.60 20.18
N SER A 53 5.19 -2.43 19.96
CA SER A 53 6.14 -3.52 20.14
C SER A 53 6.12 -3.99 21.61
N PRO A 54 6.38 -5.28 21.90
CA PRO A 54 6.38 -5.79 23.27
C PRO A 54 7.36 -5.08 24.21
N ASN A 55 8.42 -4.49 23.65
CA ASN A 55 9.41 -3.69 24.38
C ASN A 55 9.03 -2.21 24.54
N GLY A 56 7.88 -1.77 24.02
CA GLY A 56 7.36 -0.41 24.09
C GLY A 56 8.16 0.65 23.35
N LYS A 57 9.19 0.28 22.57
CA LYS A 57 10.07 1.25 21.90
C LYS A 57 9.50 1.72 20.57
N GLN A 58 8.72 0.89 19.89
CA GLN A 58 8.22 1.13 18.55
C GLN A 58 6.73 0.88 18.48
N VAL A 59 6.08 1.51 17.52
CA VAL A 59 4.67 1.35 17.20
C VAL A 59 4.57 1.10 15.71
N VAL A 60 3.90 0.01 15.34
CA VAL A 60 3.49 -0.24 13.95
C VAL A 60 2.08 0.28 13.75
N TYR A 61 1.85 0.94 12.62
CA TYR A 61 0.53 1.42 12.24
C TYR A 61 0.33 1.33 10.73
N GLN A 62 -0.92 1.28 10.29
CA GLN A 62 -1.25 1.26 8.87
C GLN A 62 -1.69 2.65 8.41
N VAL A 63 -1.28 3.04 7.21
CA VAL A 63 -1.82 4.21 6.51
C VAL A 63 -2.33 3.79 5.15
N GLY A 64 -3.63 3.98 4.93
CA GLY A 64 -4.30 3.78 3.65
C GLY A 64 -4.23 5.03 2.80
N TYR A 65 -3.66 4.92 1.60
CA TYR A 65 -3.68 5.95 0.56
C TYR A 65 -4.62 5.54 -0.58
N TYR A 66 -5.32 6.51 -1.15
CA TYR A 66 -6.26 6.28 -2.26
C TYR A 66 -5.85 7.10 -3.47
N SER A 67 -5.91 6.47 -4.65
CA SER A 67 -5.67 7.13 -5.93
C SER A 67 -6.97 7.19 -6.71
N VAL A 68 -7.46 8.41 -6.98
CA VAL A 68 -8.63 8.64 -7.84
C VAL A 68 -8.32 8.24 -9.28
N LYS A 69 -7.08 8.46 -9.75
CA LYS A 69 -6.63 8.10 -11.11
C LYS A 69 -6.69 6.60 -11.35
N GLU A 70 -6.26 5.81 -10.37
CA GLU A 70 -6.24 4.34 -10.48
C GLU A 70 -7.52 3.69 -9.96
N ASN A 71 -8.39 4.46 -9.29
CA ASN A 71 -9.56 3.97 -8.57
C ASN A 71 -9.23 2.80 -7.62
N LYS A 72 -8.10 2.92 -6.92
CA LYS A 72 -7.55 1.89 -6.02
C LYS A 72 -7.07 2.51 -4.72
N GLY A 73 -7.07 1.69 -3.67
CA GLY A 73 -6.47 2.00 -2.37
C GLY A 73 -5.25 1.12 -2.11
N HIS A 74 -4.28 1.63 -1.37
CA HIS A 74 -3.09 0.91 -0.94
C HIS A 74 -2.86 1.14 0.54
N GLN A 75 -2.75 0.05 1.30
CA GLN A 75 -2.42 0.08 2.73
C GLN A 75 -0.92 -0.13 2.89
N MET A 76 -0.25 0.87 3.46
CA MET A 76 1.16 0.81 3.80
C MET A 76 1.32 0.67 5.30
N LEU A 77 2.25 -0.19 5.71
CA LEU A 77 2.65 -0.33 7.12
C LEU A 77 3.78 0.65 7.40
N PHE A 78 3.69 1.33 8.53
CA PHE A 78 4.72 2.22 9.02
C PHE A 78 5.13 1.79 10.42
N ILE A 79 6.41 1.98 10.73
CA ILE A 79 6.95 1.79 12.07
C ILE A 79 7.50 3.13 12.53
N MET A 80 7.17 3.54 13.74
CA MET A 80 7.71 4.73 14.38
C MET A 80 8.18 4.41 15.79
N ASP A 81 9.09 5.21 16.34
CA ASP A 81 9.40 5.13 17.76
C ASP A 81 8.20 5.64 18.58
N ALA A 82 8.03 5.13 19.80
CA ALA A 82 6.94 5.52 20.70
C ALA A 82 6.94 7.02 21.09
N ASN A 83 8.05 7.73 20.83
CA ASN A 83 8.19 9.17 21.05
C ASN A 83 7.77 10.04 19.85
N GLY A 84 7.25 9.45 18.78
CA GLY A 84 6.84 10.20 17.59
C GLY A 84 7.90 10.32 16.49
N LYS A 85 9.14 9.86 16.72
CA LYS A 85 10.27 10.08 15.81
C LYS A 85 10.63 8.83 15.00
N ASN A 86 11.52 9.02 14.02
CA ASN A 86 12.12 7.95 13.21
C ASN A 86 11.09 7.06 12.49
N GLN A 87 10.09 7.69 11.86
CA GLN A 87 9.12 6.99 11.02
C GLN A 87 9.80 6.28 9.83
N LYS A 88 9.43 5.03 9.61
CA LYS A 88 9.86 4.16 8.50
C LYS A 88 8.63 3.56 7.82
N ALA A 89 8.73 3.34 6.52
CA ALA A 89 7.69 2.81 5.63
C ALA A 89 8.16 1.51 4.99
#